data_AF-A0A1J5QAK8-F1
#
_entry.id   AF-A0A1J5QAK8-F1
#
_cell.length_a   1.000
_cell.length_b   1.000
_cell.length_c   1.000
_cell.angle_alpha   90.00
_cell.angle_beta   90.00
_cell.angle_gamma   90.00
#
_symmetry.space_group_name_H-M   'P 1'
#
loop_
_entity.id
_entity.type
_entity.pdbx_description
1 polymer ?
#
loop_
_entity_poly.entity_id
_entity_poly.type
_entity_poly.pdbx_seq_one_letter_code
_entity_poly.pdbx_strand_id
1 'polypeptide(L)'
;MRKIIILMTDGDNTNTSPSNSNGNASYYEGLGYIWQNLLGITSGSSSTRTSKMNGRFTALCSNVKDQGITIYTVGVQVSSSSKTLLQNCATTTDKYYDVTAASDLSAAFSSIAGSINALRISH
;
A
#
# COMPACT_ATOMS: atom_id res chain seq x y z
N MET A 1 -13.23 -17.57 -12.90
CA MET A 1 -13.62 -16.68 -11.77
C MET A 1 -12.65 -15.52 -11.70
N ARG A 2 -13.12 -14.30 -11.44
CA ARG A 2 -12.26 -13.10 -11.41
C ARG A 2 -12.05 -12.65 -9.96
N LYS A 3 -10.79 -12.46 -9.56
CA LYS A 3 -10.39 -12.08 -8.20
C LYS A 3 -9.97 -10.61 -8.20
N ILE A 4 -10.39 -9.88 -7.17
CA ILE A 4 -10.18 -8.44 -7.05
C ILE A 4 -9.69 -8.13 -5.64
N ILE A 5 -8.71 -7.24 -5.55
CA ILE A 5 -8.25 -6.63 -4.30
C ILE A 5 -8.43 -5.13 -4.43
N ILE A 6 -9.02 -4.50 -3.40
CA ILE A 6 -9.01 -3.05 -3.24
C ILE A 6 -8.07 -2.76 -2.08
N LEU A 7 -6.98 -2.06 -2.37
CA LEU A 7 -5.97 -1.67 -1.40
C LEU A 7 -6.09 -0.18 -1.13
N MET A 8 -6.13 0.20 0.14
CA MET A 8 -6.33 1.58 0.57
C MET A 8 -5.32 1.98 1.63
N THR A 9 -4.85 3.22 1.58
CA THR A 9 -4.04 3.81 2.64
C THR A 9 -4.22 5.32 2.70
N ASP A 10 -4.07 5.88 3.89
CA ASP A 10 -4.09 7.30 4.19
C ASP A 10 -2.69 7.86 4.54
N GLY A 11 -1.63 7.06 4.38
CA GLY A 11 -0.30 7.46 4.80
C GLY A 11 0.83 6.74 4.08
N ASP A 12 2.05 7.08 4.50
CA ASP A 12 3.29 6.49 3.99
C ASP A 12 3.71 5.28 4.82
N ASN A 13 4.50 4.39 4.21
CA ASN A 13 5.20 3.37 4.98
C ASN A 13 6.26 4.01 5.88
N THR A 14 6.04 4.00 7.19
CA THR A 14 6.95 4.60 8.17
C THR A 14 7.32 3.60 9.26
N ASN A 15 8.59 3.62 9.66
CA ASN A 15 9.07 2.88 10.83
C ASN A 15 10.20 3.72 11.42
N THR A 16 9.82 4.57 12.36
CA THR A 16 10.74 5.49 13.01
C THR A 16 11.30 4.86 14.29
N SER A 17 12.34 5.48 14.84
CA SER A 17 12.94 5.07 16.10
C SER A 17 12.62 6.12 17.17
N PRO A 18 12.37 5.70 18.42
CA PRO A 18 12.37 6.64 19.54
C PRO A 18 13.75 7.28 19.68
N SER A 19 13.78 8.56 20.07
CA SER A 19 15.01 9.35 20.25
C SER A 19 15.91 8.83 21.37
N ASN A 20 15.37 8.02 22.28
CA ASN A 20 16.12 7.28 23.27
C ASN A 20 16.32 5.83 22.84
N SER A 21 17.57 5.38 22.89
CA SER A 21 18.02 4.01 22.58
C SER A 21 17.54 2.99 23.63
N ASN A 22 16.26 2.98 23.97
CA ASN A 22 15.64 1.84 24.63
C ASN A 22 15.84 0.69 23.63
N GLY A 23 16.54 -0.38 24.02
CA GLY A 23 17.16 -1.41 23.14
C GLY A 23 16.28 -2.07 22.06
N ASN A 24 15.03 -1.67 21.93
CA ASN A 24 14.09 -1.98 20.87
C ASN A 24 14.40 -1.35 19.51
N ALA A 25 15.19 -0.27 19.46
CA ALA A 25 15.71 0.37 18.24
C ALA A 25 14.68 0.83 17.16
N SER A 26 13.38 0.60 17.36
CA SER A 26 12.24 1.09 16.57
C SER A 26 10.99 1.23 17.45
N TYR A 27 9.99 1.96 16.99
CA TYR A 27 8.64 1.79 17.54
C TYR A 27 8.11 0.39 17.20
N TYR A 28 7.16 -0.08 18.03
CA TYR A 28 6.40 -1.29 17.74
C TYR A 28 5.30 -0.91 16.75
N GLU A 29 5.36 -1.46 15.55
CA GLU A 29 4.42 -1.18 14.46
C GLU A 29 3.77 -2.49 13.98
N GLY A 30 3.00 -2.46 12.88
CA GLY A 30 2.42 -3.67 12.27
C GLY A 30 3.44 -4.76 11.86
N LEU A 31 4.74 -4.43 11.84
CA LEU A 31 5.87 -5.34 11.59
C LEU A 31 6.65 -5.70 12.86
N GLY A 32 6.11 -5.39 14.04
CA GLY A 32 6.79 -5.56 15.33
C GLY A 32 7.97 -4.61 15.52
N TYR A 33 8.93 -5.01 16.35
CA TYR A 33 10.20 -4.30 16.53
C TYR A 33 11.22 -4.71 15.47
N ILE A 34 12.12 -3.79 15.11
CA ILE A 34 13.12 -4.01 14.05
C ILE A 34 14.04 -5.21 14.33
N TRP A 35 14.42 -5.45 15.59
CA TRP A 35 15.29 -6.57 15.96
C TRP A 35 14.65 -7.95 15.75
N GLN A 36 13.33 -8.03 15.56
CA GLN A 36 12.62 -9.28 15.26
C GLN A 36 12.84 -9.74 13.80
N ASN A 37 13.53 -8.96 12.97
CA ASN A 37 13.90 -9.29 11.59
C ASN A 37 12.71 -9.60 10.65
N LEU A 38 11.48 -9.19 11.00
CA LEU A 38 10.30 -9.41 10.16
C LEU A 38 10.37 -8.62 8.84
N LEU A 39 11.07 -7.48 8.84
CA LEU A 39 11.35 -6.70 7.63
C LEU A 39 12.52 -7.26 6.81
N GLY A 40 13.25 -8.26 7.31
CA GLY A 40 14.47 -8.81 6.70
C GLY A 40 15.73 -7.97 6.98
N ILE A 41 15.65 -7.09 7.97
CA ILE A 41 16.75 -6.34 8.55
C ILE A 41 16.52 -6.25 10.06
N THR A 42 17.59 -6.24 10.87
CA THR A 42 17.53 -6.14 12.34
C THR A 42 17.85 -4.74 12.86
N SER A 43 18.33 -3.85 12.00
CA SER A 43 18.68 -2.47 12.32
C SER A 43 18.67 -1.60 11.05
N GLY A 44 18.88 -0.30 11.19
CA GLY A 44 18.93 0.66 10.07
C GLY A 44 18.24 1.98 10.40
N SER A 45 18.45 3.01 9.58
CA SER A 45 17.74 4.30 9.68
C SER A 45 16.26 4.16 9.33
N SER A 46 15.42 5.12 9.74
CA SER A 46 14.02 5.19 9.34
C SER A 46 13.86 5.12 7.81
N SER A 47 14.73 5.81 7.06
CA SER A 47 14.74 5.78 5.59
C SER A 47 15.05 4.41 5.01
N THR A 48 16.01 3.69 5.59
CA THR A 48 16.36 2.31 5.16
C THR A 48 15.18 1.38 5.39
N ARG A 49 14.49 1.52 6.52
CA ARG A 49 13.32 0.71 6.87
C ARG A 49 12.15 1.02 5.94
N THR A 50 11.85 2.30 5.69
CA THR A 50 10.85 2.72 4.71
C THR A 50 11.14 2.16 3.32
N SER A 51 12.40 2.19 2.86
CA SER A 51 12.78 1.60 1.58
C SER A 51 12.52 0.09 1.54
N LYS A 52 12.85 -0.65 2.61
CA LYS A 52 12.56 -2.10 2.72
C LYS A 52 11.05 -2.38 2.73
N MET A 53 10.25 -1.55 3.40
CA MET A 53 8.78 -1.70 3.42
C MET A 53 8.19 -1.44 2.04
N ASN A 54 8.62 -0.38 1.36
CA ASN A 54 8.22 -0.08 -0.02
C ASN A 54 8.60 -1.23 -0.97
N GLY A 55 9.80 -1.81 -0.81
CA GLY A 55 10.23 -2.97 -1.57
C GLY A 55 9.32 -4.20 -1.36
N ARG A 56 8.93 -4.49 -0.12
CA ARG A 56 7.97 -5.57 0.18
C ARG A 56 6.59 -5.30 -0.40
N PHE A 57 6.12 -4.06 -0.33
CA PHE A 57 4.86 -3.66 -0.93
C PHE A 57 4.87 -3.86 -2.45
N THR A 58 5.91 -3.41 -3.15
CA THR A 58 6.07 -3.64 -4.59
C THR A 58 6.12 -5.11 -4.95
N ALA A 59 6.83 -5.93 -4.16
CA ALA A 59 6.90 -7.38 -4.36
C ALA A 59 5.52 -8.03 -4.18
N LEU A 60 4.75 -7.64 -3.14
CA LEU A 60 3.37 -8.08 -2.93
C LEU A 60 2.51 -7.76 -4.15
N CYS A 61 2.53 -6.52 -4.63
CA CYS A 61 1.72 -6.11 -5.78
C CYS A 61 2.08 -6.90 -7.04
N SER A 62 3.36 -7.19 -7.25
CA SER A 62 3.81 -8.03 -8.38
C SER A 62 3.27 -9.45 -8.26
N ASN A 63 3.46 -10.10 -7.10
CA ASN A 63 2.96 -11.46 -6.86
C ASN A 63 1.44 -11.58 -7.03
N VAL A 64 0.69 -10.55 -6.60
CA VAL A 64 -0.77 -10.52 -6.76
C VAL A 64 -1.16 -10.37 -8.24
N LYS A 65 -0.48 -9.49 -8.99
CA LYS A 65 -0.68 -9.32 -10.44
C LYS A 65 -0.35 -10.62 -11.20
N ASP A 66 0.71 -11.31 -10.82
CA ASP A 66 1.13 -12.58 -11.43
C ASP A 66 0.10 -13.71 -11.24
N GLN A 67 -0.73 -13.62 -10.19
CA GLN A 67 -1.87 -14.53 -9.98
C GLN A 67 -3.13 -14.13 -10.79
N GLY A 68 -3.04 -13.13 -11.66
CA GLY A 68 -4.18 -12.63 -12.44
C GLY A 68 -5.23 -11.90 -11.60
N ILE A 69 -4.88 -11.44 -10.40
CA ILE A 69 -5.77 -10.69 -9.52
C ILE A 69 -5.74 -9.22 -9.93
N THR A 70 -6.92 -8.62 -10.10
CA THR A 70 -7.02 -7.18 -10.38
C THR A 70 -6.87 -6.38 -9.08
N ILE A 71 -5.93 -5.43 -9.06
CA ILE A 71 -5.65 -4.56 -7.93
C ILE A 71 -6.16 -3.16 -8.26
N TYR A 72 -7.06 -2.68 -7.43
CA TYR A 72 -7.42 -1.28 -7.31
C TYR A 72 -6.67 -0.67 -6.14
N THR A 73 -6.10 0.51 -6.30
CA THR A 73 -5.41 1.23 -5.22
C THR A 73 -6.06 2.58 -4.97
N VAL A 74 -6.21 2.93 -3.69
CA VAL A 74 -6.80 4.20 -3.26
C VAL A 74 -5.87 4.86 -2.25
N GLY A 75 -5.35 6.04 -2.58
CA GLY A 75 -4.56 6.86 -1.68
C GLY A 75 -5.40 7.99 -1.13
N VAL A 76 -5.51 8.12 0.19
CA VAL A 76 -6.26 9.19 0.86
C VAL A 76 -5.28 10.20 1.46
N GLN A 77 -5.14 11.39 0.88
CA GLN A 77 -4.20 12.42 1.38
C GLN A 77 -2.75 11.93 1.54
N VAL A 78 -2.30 11.05 0.66
CA VAL A 78 -0.96 10.43 0.71
C VAL A 78 0.13 11.33 0.10
N SER A 79 1.38 11.13 0.52
CA SER A 79 2.53 11.85 -0.06
C SER A 79 2.75 11.48 -1.53
N SER A 80 3.47 12.33 -2.29
CA SER A 80 3.83 12.06 -3.68
C SER A 80 4.59 10.73 -3.87
N SER A 81 5.38 10.33 -2.86
CA SER A 81 6.10 9.06 -2.88
C SER A 81 5.14 7.86 -2.82
N SER A 82 4.13 7.93 -1.94
CA SER A 82 3.10 6.90 -1.83
C SER A 82 2.13 6.91 -3.00
N LYS A 83 1.83 8.06 -3.60
CA LYS A 83 1.08 8.13 -4.87
C LYS A 83 1.74 7.28 -5.95
N THR A 84 3.05 7.46 -6.13
CA THR A 84 3.83 6.69 -7.12
C THR A 84 3.81 5.19 -6.79
N LEU A 85 3.97 4.84 -5.51
CA LEU A 85 3.94 3.44 -5.07
C LEU A 85 2.57 2.78 -5.32
N LEU A 86 1.48 3.48 -5.02
CA LEU A 86 0.10 3.00 -5.22
C LEU A 86 -0.25 2.92 -6.71
N GLN A 87 0.17 3.89 -7.52
CA GLN A 87 0.01 3.87 -8.98
C GLN A 87 0.68 2.64 -9.61
N ASN A 88 1.92 2.35 -9.21
CA ASN A 88 2.65 1.18 -9.71
C ASN A 88 2.08 -0.16 -9.21
N CYS A 89 1.40 -0.14 -8.07
CA CYS A 89 0.76 -1.32 -7.51
C CYS A 89 -0.57 -1.66 -8.19
N ALA A 90 -1.34 -0.67 -8.63
CA ALA A 90 -2.56 -0.89 -9.40
C ALA A 90 -2.28 -1.75 -10.64
N THR A 91 -3.26 -2.58 -11.05
CA THR A 91 -3.09 -3.43 -12.25
C THR A 91 -2.90 -2.59 -13.52
N THR A 92 -3.58 -1.45 -13.59
CA THR A 92 -3.44 -0.46 -14.65
C THR A 92 -3.67 0.94 -14.05
N THR A 93 -3.24 1.99 -14.74
CA THR A 93 -3.28 3.37 -14.22
C THR A 93 -4.70 3.88 -13.94
N ASP A 94 -5.70 3.41 -14.69
CA ASP A 94 -7.13 3.68 -14.47
C ASP A 94 -7.71 3.05 -13.19
N LYS A 95 -6.94 2.19 -12.50
CA LYS A 95 -7.35 1.51 -11.26
C LYS A 95 -6.71 2.13 -10.02
N TYR A 96 -6.02 3.25 -10.19
CA TYR A 96 -5.51 4.08 -9.11
C TYR A 96 -6.46 5.28 -8.89
N TYR A 97 -6.79 5.53 -7.62
CA TYR A 97 -7.61 6.64 -7.19
C TYR A 97 -6.85 7.49 -6.17
N ASP A 98 -6.64 8.77 -6.52
CA ASP A 98 -6.06 9.78 -5.64
C ASP A 98 -7.20 10.57 -4.97
N VAL A 99 -7.45 10.26 -3.70
CA VAL A 99 -8.51 10.87 -2.89
C VAL A 99 -7.87 11.96 -2.03
N THR A 100 -8.05 13.22 -2.42
CA THR A 100 -7.47 14.36 -1.69
C THR A 100 -8.29 14.78 -0.47
N ALA A 101 -9.52 14.29 -0.33
CA ALA A 101 -10.37 14.52 0.84
C ALA A 101 -11.16 13.25 1.19
N ALA A 102 -11.26 12.93 2.49
CA ALA A 102 -11.95 11.72 2.94
C ALA A 102 -13.44 11.66 2.53
N SER A 103 -14.08 12.81 2.28
CA SER A 103 -15.44 12.90 1.74
C SER A 103 -15.60 12.21 0.38
N ASP A 104 -14.54 12.20 -0.42
CA ASP A 104 -14.57 11.76 -1.81
C ASP A 104 -14.33 10.24 -1.94
N LEU A 105 -14.09 9.58 -0.81
CA LEU A 105 -13.89 8.13 -0.74
C LEU A 105 -15.11 7.36 -1.25
N SER A 106 -16.32 7.85 -0.96
CA SER A 106 -17.57 7.27 -1.42
C SER A 106 -17.69 7.27 -2.95
N ALA A 107 -17.22 8.33 -3.61
CA ALA A 107 -17.20 8.44 -5.06
C ALA A 107 -16.19 7.47 -5.68
N ALA A 108 -14.99 7.34 -5.09
CA ALA A 108 -13.98 6.38 -5.53
C ALA A 108 -14.50 4.94 -5.48
N PHE A 109 -15.09 4.53 -4.35
CA PHE A 109 -15.68 3.19 -4.23
C PHE A 109 -16.86 2.96 -5.17
N SER A 110 -17.69 3.98 -5.41
CA SER A 110 -18.79 3.90 -6.38
C SER A 110 -18.28 3.67 -7.81
N SER A 111 -17.20 4.35 -8.20
CA SER A 111 -16.52 4.15 -9.49
C SER A 111 -15.94 2.74 -9.63
N ILE A 112 -15.29 2.24 -8.58
CA ILE A 112 -14.75 0.87 -8.54
C ILE A 112 -15.89 -0.14 -8.70
N ALA A 113 -16.97 0.00 -7.93
CA ALA A 113 -18.14 -0.90 -8.01
C ALA A 113 -18.78 -0.90 -9.41
N GLY A 114 -18.93 0.28 -10.02
CA GLY A 114 -19.41 0.42 -11.41
C GLY A 114 -18.52 -0.32 -12.41
N SER A 115 -17.20 -0.17 -12.28
CA SER A 115 -16.22 -0.84 -13.14
C SER A 115 -16.29 -2.37 -13.00
N ILE A 116 -16.45 -2.87 -11.77
CA ILE A 116 -16.60 -4.30 -11.49
C ILE A 116 -17.90 -4.85 -12.09
N ASN A 117 -19.01 -4.10 -11.98
CA ASN A 117 -20.31 -4.48 -12.50
C ASN A 117 -20.38 -4.46 -14.03
N ALA A 118 -19.79 -3.46 -14.70
CA ALA A 118 -19.76 -3.39 -16.17
C ALA A 118 -19.06 -4.63 -16.77
N LEU A 119 -17.97 -5.07 -16.14
CA LEU A 119 -17.24 -6.27 -16.55
C LEU A 119 -17.99 -7.58 -16.27
N ARG A 120 -19.06 -7.55 -15.46
CA ARG A 120 -19.96 -8.69 -15.25
C ARG A 120 -21.00 -8.82 -16.38
N ILE A 121 -21.37 -7.70 -17.02
CA ILE A 121 -22.41 -7.67 -18.06
C ILE A 121 -21.84 -8.03 -19.44
N SER A 122 -20.54 -7.84 -19.67
CA SER A 122 -19.88 -8.11 -20.96
C SER A 122 -19.55 -9.59 -21.22
N HIS A 123 -20.19 -10.53 -20.51
CA HIS A 123 -19.91 -11.97 -20.58
C HIS A 123 -21.18 -12.81 -20.59
#